data_AF-A0A914XKH3-F1
#
_entry.id   AF-A0A914XKH3-F1
#
_cell.length_a   1.000
_cell.length_b   1.000
_cell.length_c   1.000
_cell.angle_alpha   90.00
_cell.angle_beta   90.00
_cell.angle_gamma   90.00
#
_symmetry.space_group_name_H-M   'P 1'
#
loop_
_entity.id
_entity.type
_entity.pdbx_description
1 polymer ?
#
loop_
_entity_poly.entity_id
_entity_poly.type
_entity_poly.pdbx_seq_one_letter_code
_entity_poly.pdbx_strand_id
1 'polypeptide(L)'
;MFALWPWIIPGVQRVIRAVSPGPTAPATTRSVTVIQTRSVTATPSTSTTVSTAPVVPVASAPTPTPTPAPAPAPAPAPTPAPAPVPVLAPTQTSVSSPPSTTLVQTNTTTVKKAMSSSKSVEVKQPVCLIVIDGWGISEEKHGNAILNAKTPVMDKLCSGNWTQIEAHGEHVGLPDGLMGNSEVGHLNIGAGRVIYQEIVRINLTIKKGELVKNNALKAAAENAKKGNGRLHLLGLVSDGGVHSHIDHMFALIKAVKELGVPNTFVHFFGDGRDTSPNSGVGFLKQTQDFLKEEKYGKLATVVGRYYAMDRDKRWERIQVAYEALVAGEGEKATEDGVADIIKERYAKDETDEFLKPIVIGDDGRIQDNDTLVFFDYRADRMREIVETFGIERHFKTETKHPSGLNITGMTQYNADFPFPALFPPQSQKNVLAEWLAAQGLSQFHCAETEKYAHVTFFFNGGVEKQFENEERCMVPSPKVATYDLQPEMNAAGVADKMVEQIKAKKHPFIMCNFAPPDMVGHTGVYDAAVKACEATDEAIGRIADACKEHNYVLMVTADHGNAEKMIAPDGGKHTAHTCYKVPFTCSSTERKFKKSLPDRAMALCDVAPTVLDIMGLPIAKEMGGVSLVD
;
A
#
# COMPACT_ATOMS: atom_id res chain seq x y z
N MET A 1 -0.46 8.61 -17.25
CA MET A 1 0.97 8.97 -17.22
C MET A 1 1.42 8.93 -15.76
N PHE A 2 1.59 7.74 -15.17
CA PHE A 2 2.18 7.58 -13.83
C PHE A 2 2.89 6.22 -13.80
N ALA A 3 4.21 6.28 -13.81
CA ALA A 3 5.10 5.18 -13.49
C ALA A 3 6.31 5.84 -12.82
N LEU A 4 6.60 5.42 -11.59
CA LEU A 4 7.93 5.26 -10.96
C LEU A 4 7.77 5.46 -9.46
N TRP A 5 8.20 4.46 -8.68
CA TRP A 5 9.06 4.57 -7.49
C TRP A 5 9.47 3.15 -7.11
N PRO A 6 10.76 2.80 -7.17
CA PRO A 6 11.28 1.59 -6.55
C PRO A 6 12.44 1.92 -5.62
N TRP A 7 12.20 2.04 -4.31
CA TRP A 7 13.23 1.88 -3.28
C TRP A 7 12.58 1.30 -2.02
N ILE A 8 12.61 -0.03 -1.90
CA ILE A 8 12.46 -0.73 -0.61
C ILE A 8 13.87 -1.19 -0.24
N ILE A 9 14.37 -0.75 0.91
CA ILE A 9 15.62 -1.24 1.49
C ILE A 9 15.27 -2.44 2.37
N PRO A 10 15.69 -3.67 2.06
CA PRO A 10 15.55 -4.80 2.97
C PRO A 10 16.74 -4.82 3.93
N GLY A 11 16.49 -4.80 5.24
CA GLY A 11 17.56 -5.08 6.21
C GLY A 11 17.28 -4.74 7.66
N VAL A 12 16.41 -5.51 8.34
CA VAL A 12 16.61 -5.82 9.78
C VAL A 12 16.10 -7.24 10.05
N GLN A 13 17.00 -8.23 10.10
CA GLN A 13 16.71 -9.52 10.69
C GLN A 13 16.79 -9.40 12.22
N ARG A 14 15.71 -9.78 12.93
CA ARG A 14 15.79 -10.15 14.35
C ARG A 14 15.20 -11.54 14.53
N VAL A 15 16.04 -12.46 14.97
CA VAL A 15 15.66 -13.79 15.47
C VAL A 15 14.98 -13.58 16.83
N ILE A 16 13.67 -13.82 16.90
CA ILE A 16 12.95 -13.92 18.19
C ILE A 16 12.49 -15.37 18.33
N ARG A 17 13.19 -16.14 19.18
CA ARG A 17 12.67 -17.40 19.72
C ARG A 17 11.67 -17.05 20.83
N ALA A 18 10.40 -17.37 20.62
CA ALA A 18 9.40 -17.39 21.67
C ALA A 18 9.57 -18.66 22.53
N VAL A 19 9.68 -18.49 23.84
CA VAL A 19 9.55 -19.57 24.83
C VAL A 19 8.36 -19.21 25.73
N SER A 20 7.36 -20.11 25.78
CA SER A 20 6.17 -19.97 26.63
C SER A 20 6.48 -20.07 28.13
N PRO A 21 5.68 -19.42 29.01
CA PRO A 21 5.90 -19.48 30.45
C PRO A 21 5.08 -20.60 31.13
N GLY A 22 5.67 -21.22 32.14
CA GLY A 22 5.04 -22.13 33.11
C GLY A 22 5.86 -22.18 34.41
N PRO A 23 5.27 -22.54 35.57
CA PRO A 23 5.35 -21.71 36.77
C PRO A 23 6.44 -22.05 37.81
N THR A 24 6.54 -21.10 38.74
CA THR A 24 7.37 -20.84 39.93
C THR A 24 7.85 -21.97 40.89
N ALA A 25 9.12 -21.78 41.34
CA ALA A 25 9.71 -21.93 42.70
C ALA A 25 10.17 -23.34 43.23
N PRO A 26 11.08 -23.43 44.24
CA PRO A 26 12.27 -22.61 44.54
C PRO A 26 13.56 -23.42 44.96
N ALA A 27 14.69 -22.69 45.01
CA ALA A 27 15.90 -22.85 45.84
C ALA A 27 16.69 -24.18 45.90
N THR A 28 18.00 -24.13 45.59
CA THR A 28 19.09 -24.33 46.59
C THR A 28 20.49 -24.16 45.98
N THR A 29 21.37 -23.70 46.86
CA THR A 29 22.83 -23.45 46.84
C THR A 29 23.71 -24.45 46.08
N ARG A 30 24.81 -23.95 45.44
CA ARG A 30 26.20 -24.39 45.74
C ARG A 30 27.31 -23.65 44.94
N SER A 31 28.27 -23.15 45.74
CA SER A 31 29.74 -23.05 45.54
C SER A 31 30.35 -22.41 44.28
N VAL A 32 31.01 -21.28 44.50
CA VAL A 32 32.03 -20.65 43.65
C VAL A 32 33.39 -21.31 43.92
N THR A 33 34.15 -21.63 42.86
CA THR A 33 35.60 -21.90 42.95
C THR A 33 36.32 -20.99 41.96
N VAL A 34 37.32 -20.25 42.47
CA VAL A 34 38.21 -19.32 41.77
C VAL A 34 39.38 -20.10 41.17
N ILE A 35 39.76 -19.86 39.91
CA ILE A 35 41.13 -20.12 39.41
C ILE A 35 41.61 -19.01 38.46
N GLN A 36 42.84 -18.59 38.75
CA GLN A 36 43.71 -17.58 38.18
C GLN A 36 44.16 -17.79 36.71
N THR A 37 44.58 -16.68 36.11
CA THR A 37 45.25 -16.48 34.83
C THR A 37 46.67 -17.05 34.76
N ARG A 38 47.12 -17.46 33.54
CA ARG A 38 48.54 -17.52 33.14
C ARG A 38 48.74 -17.28 31.63
N SER A 39 49.78 -16.49 31.35
CA SER A 39 50.39 -16.13 30.06
C SER A 39 51.49 -17.12 29.65
N VAL A 40 51.76 -17.31 28.34
CA VAL A 40 53.01 -17.93 27.83
C VAL A 40 53.45 -17.33 26.48
N THR A 41 54.76 -17.04 26.41
CA THR A 41 55.67 -16.60 25.33
C THR A 41 56.23 -17.74 24.46
N ALA A 42 56.74 -17.45 23.24
CA ALA A 42 57.60 -18.38 22.48
C ALA A 42 58.63 -17.68 21.54
N THR A 43 59.85 -18.25 21.47
CA THR A 43 61.00 -18.08 20.52
C THR A 43 61.94 -19.31 20.69
N PRO A 44 63.01 -19.64 19.88
CA PRO A 44 63.65 -18.97 18.70
C PRO A 44 64.21 -19.87 17.51
N SER A 45 64.61 -19.20 16.40
CA SER A 45 65.80 -19.32 15.46
C SER A 45 66.19 -20.61 14.68
N THR A 46 66.65 -20.60 13.41
CA THR A 46 67.96 -20.05 12.89
C THR A 46 68.08 -19.92 11.33
N SER A 47 69.16 -19.23 10.90
CA SER A 47 69.68 -18.61 9.62
C SER A 47 69.95 -19.53 8.39
N THR A 48 70.15 -19.06 7.14
CA THR A 48 71.40 -18.42 6.59
C THR A 48 71.26 -17.83 5.14
N THR A 49 71.85 -16.63 4.93
CA THR A 49 72.38 -15.83 3.76
C THR A 49 72.21 -16.27 2.27
N VAL A 50 72.25 -15.47 1.17
CA VAL A 50 73.04 -14.28 0.72
C VAL A 50 72.35 -13.60 -0.51
N SER A 51 72.64 -12.30 -0.75
CA SER A 51 72.89 -11.63 -2.06
C SER A 51 71.83 -10.67 -2.64
N THR A 52 72.26 -9.41 -2.80
CA THR A 52 71.55 -8.29 -3.43
C THR A 52 72.12 -7.97 -4.82
N ALA A 53 71.25 -7.90 -5.85
CA ALA A 53 71.41 -7.13 -7.10
C ALA A 53 70.03 -7.05 -7.85
N PRO A 54 69.83 -6.17 -8.85
CA PRO A 54 68.98 -4.99 -8.78
C PRO A 54 67.56 -5.15 -9.39
N VAL A 55 66.71 -4.21 -8.99
CA VAL A 55 65.31 -4.04 -9.42
C VAL A 55 65.20 -3.75 -10.93
N VAL A 56 64.40 -4.55 -11.63
CA VAL A 56 63.87 -4.27 -12.97
C VAL A 56 62.38 -3.97 -12.82
N PRO A 57 61.83 -2.85 -13.36
CA PRO A 57 60.42 -2.56 -13.22
C PRO A 57 59.60 -3.48 -14.15
N VAL A 58 58.69 -4.24 -13.57
CA VAL A 58 57.65 -4.94 -14.33
C VAL A 58 56.63 -3.90 -14.77
N ALA A 59 56.45 -3.76 -16.08
CA ALA A 59 55.48 -2.89 -16.69
C ALA A 59 54.06 -3.23 -16.19
N SER A 60 53.35 -2.22 -15.69
CA SER A 60 51.93 -2.25 -15.41
C SER A 60 51.14 -2.53 -16.69
N ALA A 61 50.31 -3.57 -16.68
CA ALA A 61 49.32 -3.82 -17.71
C ALA A 61 48.35 -2.62 -17.81
N PRO A 62 47.92 -2.21 -19.02
CA PRO A 62 47.00 -1.10 -19.17
C PRO A 62 45.62 -1.48 -18.64
N THR A 63 45.06 -0.62 -17.78
CA THR A 63 43.67 -0.66 -17.32
C THR A 63 42.74 -0.58 -18.54
N PRO A 64 41.71 -1.44 -18.68
CA PRO A 64 40.76 -1.31 -19.77
C PRO A 64 39.98 0.00 -19.63
N THR A 65 39.89 0.74 -20.73
CA THR A 65 39.10 1.98 -20.85
C THR A 65 37.62 1.64 -20.67
N PRO A 66 36.84 2.41 -19.89
CA PRO A 66 35.41 2.17 -19.75
C PRO A 66 34.71 2.37 -21.10
N THR A 67 33.93 1.36 -21.51
CA THR A 67 33.03 1.44 -22.67
C THR A 67 32.05 2.59 -22.47
N PRO A 68 31.83 3.48 -23.46
CA PRO A 68 30.86 4.55 -23.33
C PRO A 68 29.44 3.97 -23.20
N ALA A 69 28.68 4.48 -22.24
CA ALA A 69 27.27 4.14 -22.06
C ALA A 69 26.47 4.46 -23.34
N PRO A 70 25.48 3.63 -23.72
CA PRO A 70 24.64 3.90 -24.87
C PRO A 70 23.85 5.19 -24.66
N ALA A 71 23.78 6.02 -25.70
CA ALA A 71 23.00 7.26 -25.69
C ALA A 71 21.51 6.93 -25.45
N PRO A 72 20.78 7.75 -24.66
CA PRO A 72 19.36 7.55 -24.45
C PRO A 72 18.59 7.71 -25.76
N ALA A 73 17.65 6.80 -26.00
CA ALA A 73 16.77 6.85 -27.15
C ALA A 73 15.93 8.16 -27.14
N PRO A 74 15.68 8.79 -28.30
CA PRO A 74 14.86 9.99 -28.37
C PRO A 74 13.44 9.71 -27.90
N ALA A 75 12.90 10.61 -27.07
CA ALA A 75 11.52 10.54 -26.59
C ALA A 75 10.52 10.53 -27.77
N PRO A 76 9.46 9.71 -27.72
CA PRO A 76 8.44 9.70 -28.77
C PRO A 76 7.71 11.06 -28.81
N ALA A 77 7.49 11.56 -30.02
CA ALA A 77 6.73 12.79 -30.24
C ALA A 77 5.29 12.66 -29.70
N PRO A 78 4.70 13.73 -29.14
CA PRO A 78 3.34 13.70 -28.63
C PRO A 78 2.33 13.44 -29.76
N THR A 79 1.42 12.50 -29.52
CA THR A 79 0.29 12.19 -30.40
C THR A 79 -0.63 13.42 -30.53
N PRO A 80 -1.08 13.81 -31.74
CA PRO A 80 -2.03 14.91 -31.90
C PRO A 80 -3.35 14.62 -31.18
N ALA A 81 -3.92 15.63 -30.54
CA ALA A 81 -5.25 15.55 -29.94
C ALA A 81 -6.32 15.23 -31.01
N PRO A 82 -7.32 14.38 -30.70
CA PRO A 82 -8.41 14.10 -31.62
C PRO A 82 -9.24 15.37 -31.88
N ALA A 83 -9.56 15.62 -33.15
CA ALA A 83 -10.43 16.70 -33.57
C ALA A 83 -11.86 16.51 -33.04
N PRO A 84 -12.60 17.60 -32.71
CA PRO A 84 -13.97 17.51 -32.22
C PRO A 84 -14.92 16.95 -33.29
N VAL A 85 -15.75 16.00 -32.88
CA VAL A 85 -16.81 15.40 -33.71
C VAL A 85 -17.97 16.40 -33.86
N PRO A 86 -18.51 16.65 -35.07
CA PRO A 86 -19.66 17.53 -35.25
C PRO A 86 -20.94 16.93 -34.65
N VAL A 87 -21.66 17.72 -33.87
CA VAL A 87 -23.00 17.39 -33.38
C VAL A 87 -24.00 17.54 -34.53
N LEU A 88 -24.64 16.43 -34.93
CA LEU A 88 -25.77 16.44 -35.86
C LEU A 88 -27.07 16.79 -35.11
N ALA A 89 -27.82 17.75 -35.65
CA ALA A 89 -29.13 18.17 -35.16
C ALA A 89 -30.19 17.07 -35.37
N PRO A 90 -31.21 16.96 -34.48
CA PRO A 90 -32.21 15.91 -34.58
C PRO A 90 -33.27 16.25 -35.66
N THR A 91 -33.37 15.38 -36.66
CA THR A 91 -34.50 15.34 -37.60
C THR A 91 -35.75 14.75 -36.94
N GLN A 92 -36.87 15.46 -37.08
CA GLN A 92 -38.20 15.01 -36.71
C GLN A 92 -38.69 13.92 -37.68
N THR A 93 -39.19 12.81 -37.13
CA THR A 93 -40.13 11.94 -37.86
C THR A 93 -41.26 11.51 -36.93
N SER A 94 -42.47 11.85 -37.36
CA SER A 94 -43.77 11.50 -36.82
C SER A 94 -44.05 10.00 -36.94
N VAL A 95 -44.56 9.38 -35.86
CA VAL A 95 -45.28 8.10 -35.95
C VAL A 95 -46.55 8.17 -35.10
N SER A 96 -47.64 7.75 -35.75
CA SER A 96 -49.04 7.75 -35.35
C SER A 96 -49.41 6.76 -34.24
N SER A 97 -50.40 7.13 -33.44
CA SER A 97 -51.04 6.37 -32.36
C SER A 97 -51.90 5.18 -32.80
N PRO A 98 -52.15 4.20 -31.91
CA PRO A 98 -53.41 3.44 -31.86
C PRO A 98 -54.16 3.64 -30.52
N PRO A 99 -55.43 3.18 -30.42
CA PRO A 99 -56.48 3.92 -29.71
C PRO A 99 -56.74 3.52 -28.25
N SER A 100 -57.49 4.41 -27.61
CA SER A 100 -57.97 4.45 -26.23
C SER A 100 -58.72 3.21 -25.74
N THR A 101 -58.48 2.87 -24.46
CA THR A 101 -59.47 2.18 -23.62
C THR A 101 -59.53 2.84 -22.24
N THR A 102 -60.68 3.47 -22.02
CA THR A 102 -61.47 3.77 -20.81
C THR A 102 -60.81 3.86 -19.42
N LEU A 103 -61.07 5.03 -18.81
CA LEU A 103 -60.91 5.45 -17.42
C LEU A 103 -61.46 4.47 -16.36
N VAL A 104 -60.70 4.33 -15.27
CA VAL A 104 -61.26 4.32 -13.90
C VAL A 104 -60.47 5.32 -13.06
N GLN A 105 -61.13 6.42 -12.69
CA GLN A 105 -60.67 7.35 -11.67
C GLN A 105 -60.79 6.70 -10.29
N THR A 106 -59.70 6.66 -9.54
CA THR A 106 -59.76 6.67 -8.07
C THR A 106 -58.93 7.83 -7.54
N ASN A 107 -59.61 8.71 -6.81
CA ASN A 107 -59.03 9.84 -6.10
C ASN A 107 -57.97 9.35 -5.11
N THR A 108 -56.79 9.95 -5.14
CA THR A 108 -55.96 10.09 -3.93
C THR A 108 -55.21 11.40 -3.97
N THR A 109 -55.93 12.45 -3.62
CA THR A 109 -55.41 13.73 -3.13
C THR A 109 -54.71 13.51 -1.79
N THR A 110 -53.61 12.75 -1.75
CA THR A 110 -52.84 12.50 -0.52
C THR A 110 -51.38 12.11 -0.77
N VAL A 111 -50.71 12.65 -1.79
CA VAL A 111 -49.25 12.46 -1.98
C VAL A 111 -48.54 13.77 -2.35
N LYS A 112 -48.90 14.87 -1.69
CA LYS A 112 -48.13 16.13 -1.73
C LYS A 112 -47.83 16.72 -0.34
N LYS A 113 -47.79 15.88 0.69
CA LYS A 113 -47.40 16.29 2.04
C LYS A 113 -46.65 15.20 2.80
N ALA A 114 -45.60 14.66 2.18
CA ALA A 114 -44.63 13.78 2.83
C ALA A 114 -43.20 13.99 2.30
N MET A 115 -42.84 15.24 1.97
CA MET A 115 -41.47 15.64 1.58
C MET A 115 -41.05 16.94 2.28
N SER A 116 -41.41 17.09 3.55
CA SER A 116 -41.03 18.26 4.35
C SER A 116 -40.95 17.90 5.83
N SER A 117 -39.91 17.14 6.20
CA SER A 117 -39.28 17.25 7.52
C SER A 117 -37.94 16.49 7.55
N SER A 118 -36.99 16.83 6.68
CA SER A 118 -35.59 16.62 7.09
C SER A 118 -35.33 17.65 8.17
N LYS A 119 -35.27 17.23 9.44
CA LYS A 119 -34.68 18.09 10.47
C LYS A 119 -33.31 18.49 9.93
N SER A 120 -33.10 19.79 9.69
CA SER A 120 -31.76 20.31 9.40
C SER A 120 -30.83 19.84 10.51
N VAL A 121 -29.77 19.11 10.15
CA VAL A 121 -28.80 18.67 11.14
C VAL A 121 -28.14 19.91 11.71
N GLU A 122 -28.24 20.10 13.02
CA GLU A 122 -27.67 21.26 13.71
C GLU A 122 -26.19 21.00 13.97
N VAL A 123 -25.33 21.80 13.34
CA VAL A 123 -23.88 21.80 13.62
C VAL A 123 -23.64 22.59 14.90
N LYS A 124 -23.10 21.95 15.93
CA LYS A 124 -22.80 22.62 17.21
C LYS A 124 -21.64 23.60 17.09
N GLN A 125 -20.56 23.18 16.44
CA GLN A 125 -19.36 23.99 16.23
C GLN A 125 -18.79 23.71 14.84
N PRO A 126 -18.51 24.75 14.03
CA PRO A 126 -17.81 24.55 12.78
C PRO A 126 -16.34 24.21 13.04
N VAL A 127 -15.75 23.38 12.18
CA VAL A 127 -14.39 22.83 12.36
C VAL A 127 -13.49 23.21 11.19
N CYS A 128 -12.25 23.61 11.52
CA CYS A 128 -11.14 23.74 10.60
C CYS A 128 -10.12 22.65 10.88
N LEU A 129 -9.91 21.72 9.95
CA LEU A 129 -8.89 20.67 10.04
C LEU A 129 -7.66 21.05 9.19
N ILE A 130 -6.50 21.22 9.83
CA ILE A 130 -5.22 21.36 9.14
C ILE A 130 -4.50 20.02 9.19
N VAL A 131 -4.06 19.54 8.02
CA VAL A 131 -3.12 18.42 7.88
C VAL A 131 -1.77 18.99 7.46
N ILE A 132 -0.77 18.91 8.33
CA ILE A 132 0.60 19.30 8.02
C ILE A 132 1.29 18.09 7.41
N ASP A 133 1.67 18.15 6.14
CA ASP A 133 2.27 17.02 5.45
C ASP A 133 3.71 16.79 5.96
N GLY A 134 4.04 15.57 6.37
CA GLY A 134 5.42 15.21 6.78
C GLY A 134 5.89 15.84 8.10
N TRP A 135 4.99 16.06 9.07
CA TRP A 135 5.30 16.61 10.40
C TRP A 135 5.16 15.56 11.51
N GLY A 136 6.27 14.90 11.86
CA GLY A 136 6.31 13.91 12.93
C GLY A 136 6.79 14.46 14.28
N ILE A 137 6.68 13.64 15.32
CA ILE A 137 7.12 13.96 16.68
C ILE A 137 8.32 13.09 17.03
N SER A 138 9.48 13.74 17.19
CA SER A 138 10.72 13.11 17.64
C SER A 138 11.38 13.97 18.71
N GLU A 139 11.91 13.32 19.75
CA GLU A 139 12.73 13.97 20.79
C GLU A 139 14.21 14.10 20.37
N GLU A 140 14.62 13.41 19.30
CA GLU A 140 15.97 13.53 18.74
C GLU A 140 16.16 14.93 18.15
N LYS A 141 17.20 15.64 18.57
CA LYS A 141 17.48 17.01 18.11
C LYS A 141 18.33 17.03 16.85
N HIS A 142 19.22 16.04 16.69
CA HIS A 142 20.13 16.00 15.57
C HIS A 142 19.36 15.76 14.26
N GLY A 143 19.46 16.70 13.32
CA GLY A 143 18.78 16.61 12.04
C GLY A 143 17.26 16.78 12.10
N ASN A 144 16.69 17.20 13.23
CA ASN A 144 15.25 17.40 13.36
C ASN A 144 14.88 18.85 12.98
N ALA A 145 14.35 19.06 11.78
CA ALA A 145 14.04 20.40 11.30
C ALA A 145 12.88 21.04 12.07
N ILE A 146 11.92 20.22 12.53
CA ILE A 146 10.75 20.67 13.27
C ILE A 146 11.16 21.25 14.64
N LEU A 147 11.92 20.47 15.43
CA LEU A 147 12.31 20.86 16.79
C LEU A 147 13.30 22.03 16.81
N ASN A 148 14.06 22.23 15.73
CA ASN A 148 15.04 23.30 15.61
C ASN A 148 14.51 24.55 14.88
N ALA A 149 13.33 24.47 14.24
CA ALA A 149 12.63 25.61 13.68
C ALA A 149 11.99 26.47 14.77
N LYS A 150 11.75 27.75 14.48
CA LYS A 150 10.94 28.62 15.34
C LYS A 150 9.46 28.37 15.08
N THR A 151 8.84 27.53 15.89
CA THR A 151 7.44 27.10 15.72
C THR A 151 6.53 27.50 16.89
N PRO A 152 6.47 28.80 17.28
CA PRO A 152 5.75 29.23 18.49
C PRO A 152 4.25 28.92 18.47
N VAL A 153 3.63 28.81 17.28
CA VAL A 153 2.20 28.48 17.17
C VAL A 153 1.99 27.01 17.50
N MET A 154 2.71 26.11 16.82
CA MET A 154 2.63 24.68 17.08
C MET A 154 3.09 24.32 18.49
N ASP A 155 4.12 24.98 19.04
CA ASP A 155 4.54 24.81 20.43
C ASP A 155 3.39 25.09 21.40
N LYS A 156 2.64 26.15 21.15
CA LYS A 156 1.47 26.52 21.95
C LYS A 156 0.32 25.51 21.77
N LEU A 157 0.02 25.10 20.54
CA LEU A 157 -1.06 24.13 20.27
C LEU A 157 -0.73 22.75 20.88
N CYS A 158 0.52 22.30 20.77
CA CYS A 158 1.07 21.07 21.34
C CYS A 158 1.51 21.20 22.81
N SER A 159 1.05 22.22 23.53
CA SER A 159 1.15 22.29 24.99
C SER A 159 -0.22 22.36 25.68
N GLY A 160 -1.28 22.64 24.91
CA GLY A 160 -2.66 22.76 25.38
C GLY A 160 -3.40 21.42 25.37
N ASN A 161 -4.55 21.40 24.70
CA ASN A 161 -5.36 20.19 24.53
C ASN A 161 -4.93 19.46 23.25
N TRP A 162 -4.02 18.50 23.40
CA TRP A 162 -3.46 17.74 22.29
C TRP A 162 -3.15 16.30 22.70
N THR A 163 -2.93 15.45 21.70
CA THR A 163 -2.45 14.07 21.84
C THR A 163 -1.51 13.74 20.68
N GLN A 164 -0.96 12.53 20.69
CA GLN A 164 -0.12 11.98 19.62
C GLN A 164 -0.81 10.74 19.05
N ILE A 165 -0.85 10.63 17.72
CA ILE A 165 -1.51 9.51 17.04
C ILE A 165 -0.54 8.80 16.10
N GLU A 166 -0.74 7.49 15.91
CA GLU A 166 0.03 6.66 15.00
C GLU A 166 -0.32 6.95 13.53
N ALA A 167 0.70 6.99 12.68
CA ALA A 167 0.58 7.31 11.26
C ALA A 167 1.35 6.34 10.33
N HIS A 168 1.74 5.16 10.84
CA HIS A 168 2.52 4.17 10.10
C HIS A 168 2.11 2.73 10.44
N GLY A 169 2.62 1.77 9.67
CA GLY A 169 2.42 0.35 9.92
C GLY A 169 0.95 -0.08 9.96
N GLU A 170 0.66 -1.09 10.79
CA GLU A 170 -0.70 -1.66 10.88
C GLU A 170 -1.74 -0.63 11.34
N HIS A 171 -1.33 0.44 12.03
CA HIS A 171 -2.21 1.51 12.51
C HIS A 171 -2.90 2.28 11.37
N VAL A 172 -2.29 2.29 10.18
CA VAL A 172 -2.83 2.92 8.96
C VAL A 172 -3.04 1.91 7.83
N GLY A 173 -2.96 0.62 8.15
CA GLY A 173 -3.21 -0.47 7.21
C GLY A 173 -2.02 -0.84 6.32
N LEU A 174 -0.81 -0.46 6.72
CA LEU A 174 0.47 -0.86 6.12
C LEU A 174 1.11 -2.05 6.86
N PRO A 175 2.05 -2.79 6.25
CA PRO A 175 2.85 -3.78 6.97
C PRO A 175 3.53 -3.19 8.20
N ASP A 176 3.67 -3.97 9.25
CA ASP A 176 4.34 -3.53 10.48
C ASP A 176 5.73 -2.94 10.19
N GLY A 177 6.04 -1.83 10.85
CA GLY A 177 7.28 -1.07 10.66
C GLY A 177 7.41 -0.28 9.35
N LEU A 178 6.47 -0.39 8.40
CA LEU A 178 6.50 0.43 7.19
C LEU A 178 6.05 1.86 7.48
N MET A 179 6.85 2.84 7.07
CA MET A 179 6.53 4.27 7.19
C MET A 179 5.22 4.63 6.49
N GLY A 180 4.53 5.63 7.03
CA GLY A 180 3.37 6.24 6.38
C GLY A 180 3.74 6.98 5.09
N ASN A 181 2.73 7.42 4.36
CA ASN A 181 2.85 8.31 3.20
C ASN A 181 1.55 9.10 3.03
N SER A 182 1.57 10.11 2.18
CA SER A 182 0.46 11.05 2.08
C SER A 182 -0.81 10.40 1.54
N GLU A 183 -0.70 9.45 0.62
CA GLU A 183 -1.84 8.73 0.06
C GLU A 183 -2.58 7.94 1.15
N VAL A 184 -1.84 7.13 1.91
CA VAL A 184 -2.39 6.30 3.00
C VAL A 184 -2.86 7.17 4.15
N GLY A 185 -2.11 8.23 4.49
CA GLY A 185 -2.43 9.11 5.59
C GLY A 185 -3.75 9.85 5.36
N HIS A 186 -3.88 10.55 4.24
CA HIS A 186 -5.13 11.28 3.91
C HIS A 186 -6.32 10.34 3.72
N LEU A 187 -6.09 9.15 3.18
CA LEU A 187 -7.13 8.12 3.05
C LEU A 187 -7.65 7.65 4.41
N ASN A 188 -6.76 7.40 5.39
CA ASN A 188 -7.16 7.01 6.75
C ASN A 188 -7.87 8.14 7.51
N ILE A 189 -7.33 9.38 7.41
CA ILE A 189 -7.92 10.57 8.02
C ILE A 189 -9.35 10.76 7.50
N GLY A 190 -9.54 10.77 6.17
CA GLY A 190 -10.84 10.99 5.54
C GLY A 190 -11.81 9.82 5.75
N ALA A 191 -11.33 8.57 5.77
CA ALA A 191 -12.21 7.41 5.89
C ALA A 191 -12.73 7.14 7.31
N GLY A 192 -12.09 7.71 8.33
CA GLY A 192 -12.46 7.47 9.73
C GLY A 192 -12.35 6.00 10.13
N ARG A 193 -11.45 5.25 9.49
CA ARG A 193 -11.21 3.82 9.71
C ARG A 193 -9.85 3.43 9.13
N VAL A 194 -9.30 2.31 9.58
CA VAL A 194 -8.07 1.76 9.00
C VAL A 194 -8.34 1.23 7.59
N ILE A 195 -7.61 1.72 6.59
CA ILE A 195 -7.66 1.21 5.22
C ILE A 195 -6.49 0.27 4.98
N TYR A 196 -6.77 -1.03 5.04
CA TYR A 196 -5.77 -2.07 4.87
C TYR A 196 -5.35 -2.21 3.41
N GLN A 197 -4.06 -2.04 3.14
CA GLN A 197 -3.45 -2.52 1.90
C GLN A 197 -3.65 -4.03 1.78
N GLU A 198 -3.70 -4.53 0.54
CA GLU A 198 -4.10 -5.92 0.29
C GLU A 198 -3.22 -6.92 1.04
N ILE A 199 -1.89 -6.73 1.07
CA ILE A 199 -0.99 -7.61 1.83
C ILE A 199 -1.37 -7.70 3.32
N VAL A 200 -1.72 -6.58 3.96
CA VAL A 200 -2.08 -6.53 5.39
C VAL A 200 -3.46 -7.11 5.61
N ARG A 201 -4.40 -6.79 4.73
CA ARG A 201 -5.76 -7.34 4.75
C ARG A 201 -5.73 -8.86 4.69
N ILE A 202 -4.94 -9.41 3.77
CA ILE A 202 -4.74 -10.85 3.60
C ILE A 202 -4.06 -11.44 4.84
N ASN A 203 -2.95 -10.84 5.30
CA ASN A 203 -2.24 -11.27 6.52
C ASN A 203 -3.16 -11.34 7.74
N LEU A 204 -3.99 -10.33 7.95
CA LEU A 204 -4.93 -10.28 9.08
C LEU A 204 -6.01 -11.35 8.96
N THR A 205 -6.57 -11.57 7.77
CA THR A 205 -7.53 -12.66 7.53
C THR A 205 -6.91 -14.04 7.81
N ILE A 206 -5.65 -14.25 7.42
CA ILE A 206 -4.91 -15.48 7.72
C ILE A 206 -4.67 -15.61 9.22
N LYS A 207 -4.15 -14.56 9.88
CA LYS A 207 -3.87 -14.54 11.33
C LYS A 207 -5.11 -14.81 12.17
N LYS A 208 -6.29 -14.37 11.73
CA LYS A 208 -7.58 -14.62 12.39
C LYS A 208 -8.21 -15.98 12.08
N GLY A 209 -7.59 -16.79 11.21
CA GLY A 209 -8.18 -18.06 10.75
C GLY A 209 -9.48 -17.86 9.96
N GLU A 210 -9.65 -16.71 9.31
CA GLU A 210 -10.89 -16.34 8.62
C GLU A 210 -10.87 -16.72 7.13
N LEU A 211 -9.73 -17.17 6.60
CA LEU A 211 -9.59 -17.53 5.19
C LEU A 211 -10.58 -18.63 4.76
N VAL A 212 -10.81 -19.64 5.62
CA VAL A 212 -11.80 -20.70 5.37
C VAL A 212 -13.25 -20.20 5.36
N LYS A 213 -13.51 -18.99 5.87
CA LYS A 213 -14.82 -18.34 5.82
C LYS A 213 -15.02 -17.52 4.54
N ASN A 214 -13.97 -17.28 3.76
CA ASN A 214 -14.02 -16.48 2.54
C ASN A 214 -14.95 -17.11 1.50
N ASN A 215 -15.95 -16.35 1.04
CA ASN A 215 -16.99 -16.87 0.14
C ASN A 215 -16.45 -17.28 -1.23
N ALA A 216 -15.49 -16.54 -1.79
CA ALA A 216 -14.92 -16.88 -3.09
C ALA A 216 -14.03 -18.14 -2.99
N LEU A 217 -13.24 -18.28 -1.92
CA LEU A 217 -12.46 -19.49 -1.68
C LEU A 217 -13.35 -20.71 -1.45
N LYS A 218 -14.44 -20.57 -0.67
CA LYS A 218 -15.45 -21.61 -0.51
C LYS A 218 -16.07 -22.00 -1.86
N ALA A 219 -16.44 -21.03 -2.68
CA ALA A 219 -17.01 -21.29 -4.00
C ALA A 219 -16.00 -22.04 -4.90
N ALA A 220 -14.74 -21.63 -4.92
CA ALA A 220 -13.68 -22.33 -5.65
C ALA A 220 -13.50 -23.78 -5.14
N ALA A 221 -13.46 -23.99 -3.83
CA ALA A 221 -13.37 -25.32 -3.25
C ALA A 221 -14.59 -26.20 -3.58
N GLU A 222 -15.80 -25.62 -3.53
CA GLU A 222 -17.04 -26.33 -3.92
C GLU A 222 -17.06 -26.68 -5.41
N ASN A 223 -16.61 -25.78 -6.29
CA ASN A 223 -16.50 -26.04 -7.72
C ASN A 223 -15.56 -27.21 -7.99
N ALA A 224 -14.38 -27.23 -7.36
CA ALA A 224 -13.45 -28.35 -7.46
C ALA A 224 -14.10 -29.66 -6.96
N LYS A 225 -14.72 -29.66 -5.78
CA LYS A 225 -15.34 -30.87 -5.19
C LYS A 225 -16.52 -31.42 -6.00
N LYS A 226 -17.34 -30.56 -6.60
CA LYS A 226 -18.50 -30.96 -7.42
C LYS A 226 -18.11 -31.31 -8.86
N GLY A 227 -16.98 -30.78 -9.33
CA GLY A 227 -16.39 -31.08 -10.62
C GLY A 227 -15.50 -32.32 -10.57
N ASN A 228 -14.26 -32.18 -11.04
CA ASN A 228 -13.30 -33.26 -11.19
C ASN A 228 -12.38 -33.46 -9.96
N GLY A 229 -12.60 -32.70 -8.88
CA GLY A 229 -11.83 -32.80 -7.64
C GLY A 229 -10.48 -32.08 -7.65
N ARG A 230 -10.21 -31.21 -8.64
CA ARG A 230 -8.88 -30.60 -8.86
C ARG A 230 -8.89 -29.08 -8.70
N LEU A 231 -7.91 -28.58 -7.95
CA LEU A 231 -7.65 -27.15 -7.76
C LEU A 231 -6.17 -26.84 -8.00
N HIS A 232 -5.91 -25.71 -8.65
CA HIS A 232 -4.56 -25.24 -8.95
C HIS A 232 -4.31 -23.90 -8.25
N LEU A 233 -3.21 -23.80 -7.51
CA LEU A 233 -2.69 -22.56 -6.95
C LEU A 233 -1.55 -22.08 -7.85
N LEU A 234 -1.70 -20.88 -8.40
CA LEU A 234 -0.74 -20.28 -9.33
C LEU A 234 -0.31 -18.91 -8.82
N GLY A 235 1.00 -18.65 -8.80
CA GLY A 235 1.49 -17.34 -8.41
C GLY A 235 2.98 -17.30 -8.10
N LEU A 236 3.45 -16.09 -7.81
CA LEU A 236 4.83 -15.80 -7.45
C LEU A 236 5.18 -16.37 -6.07
N VAL A 237 6.24 -17.18 -5.97
CA VAL A 237 6.60 -17.86 -4.71
C VAL A 237 7.90 -17.28 -4.15
N SER A 238 7.74 -16.24 -3.32
CA SER A 238 8.81 -15.63 -2.52
C SER A 238 8.22 -14.90 -1.31
N ASP A 239 9.06 -14.34 -0.45
CA ASP A 239 8.68 -13.44 0.64
C ASP A 239 8.81 -11.95 0.26
N GLY A 240 8.89 -11.64 -1.04
CA GLY A 240 9.14 -10.27 -1.52
C GLY A 240 8.02 -9.26 -1.18
N GLY A 241 6.77 -9.70 -1.03
CA GLY A 241 5.68 -8.85 -0.56
C GLY A 241 5.18 -7.77 -1.53
N VAL A 242 5.67 -7.76 -2.78
CA VAL A 242 5.23 -6.79 -3.81
C VAL A 242 4.03 -7.31 -4.59
N HIS A 243 4.10 -8.55 -5.09
CA HIS A 243 3.06 -9.16 -5.91
C HIS A 243 2.27 -10.24 -5.18
N SER A 244 2.94 -10.98 -4.29
CA SER A 244 2.42 -12.10 -3.52
C SER A 244 3.25 -12.26 -2.23
N HIS A 245 2.88 -13.25 -1.42
CA HIS A 245 3.71 -13.75 -0.32
C HIS A 245 3.57 -15.27 -0.18
N ILE A 246 4.67 -16.01 0.02
CA ILE A 246 4.68 -17.48 0.15
C ILE A 246 3.74 -17.98 1.27
N ASP A 247 3.68 -17.25 2.39
CA ASP A 247 2.76 -17.58 3.49
C ASP A 247 1.28 -17.53 3.09
N HIS A 248 0.90 -16.72 2.09
CA HIS A 248 -0.48 -16.68 1.59
C HIS A 248 -0.80 -17.98 0.85
N MET A 249 0.13 -18.48 0.03
CA MET A 249 -0.02 -19.79 -0.60
C MET A 249 -0.11 -20.90 0.45
N PHE A 250 0.75 -20.90 1.48
CA PHE A 250 0.69 -21.88 2.57
C PHE A 250 -0.65 -21.85 3.30
N ALA A 251 -1.18 -20.66 3.60
CA ALA A 251 -2.49 -20.50 4.21
C ALA A 251 -3.62 -21.00 3.28
N LEU A 252 -3.53 -20.75 1.97
CA LEU A 252 -4.48 -21.26 0.98
C LEU A 252 -4.48 -22.79 0.93
N ILE A 253 -3.31 -23.43 0.92
CA ILE A 253 -3.18 -24.90 0.93
C ILE A 253 -3.88 -25.49 2.17
N LYS A 254 -3.63 -24.92 3.36
CA LYS A 254 -4.31 -25.33 4.60
C LYS A 254 -5.83 -25.14 4.51
N ALA A 255 -6.27 -23.99 4.01
CA ALA A 255 -7.69 -23.68 3.91
C ALA A 255 -8.43 -24.59 2.92
N VAL A 256 -7.87 -24.86 1.73
CA VAL A 256 -8.53 -25.75 0.75
C VAL A 256 -8.54 -27.21 1.18
N LYS A 257 -7.50 -27.64 1.92
CA LYS A 257 -7.48 -28.95 2.60
C LYS A 257 -8.60 -29.07 3.63
N GLU A 258 -8.76 -28.06 4.50
CA GLU A 258 -9.84 -28.01 5.49
C GLU A 258 -11.23 -28.00 4.82
N LEU A 259 -11.36 -27.31 3.69
CA LEU A 259 -12.59 -27.29 2.89
C LEU A 259 -12.83 -28.60 2.11
N GLY A 260 -11.91 -29.57 2.16
CA GLY A 260 -12.07 -30.92 1.63
C GLY A 260 -11.82 -31.08 0.12
N VAL A 261 -11.01 -30.20 -0.49
CA VAL A 261 -10.66 -30.34 -1.91
C VAL A 261 -9.77 -31.59 -2.10
N PRO A 262 -10.10 -32.54 -3.00
CA PRO A 262 -9.36 -33.80 -3.12
C PRO A 262 -7.91 -33.64 -3.59
N ASN A 263 -7.67 -32.86 -4.66
CA ASN A 263 -6.35 -32.69 -5.26
C ASN A 263 -6.02 -31.21 -5.44
N THR A 264 -4.90 -30.78 -4.88
CA THR A 264 -4.37 -29.41 -5.06
C THR A 264 -2.98 -29.45 -5.70
N PHE A 265 -2.76 -28.62 -6.72
CA PHE A 265 -1.48 -28.50 -7.43
C PHE A 265 -0.91 -27.10 -7.31
N VAL A 266 0.40 -26.98 -7.08
CA VAL A 266 1.11 -25.70 -6.97
C VAL A 266 1.92 -25.46 -8.24
N HIS A 267 1.69 -24.30 -8.86
CA HIS A 267 2.49 -23.78 -9.97
C HIS A 267 3.30 -22.59 -9.45
N PHE A 268 4.60 -22.83 -9.29
CA PHE A 268 5.56 -21.92 -8.70
C PHE A 268 6.06 -20.95 -9.77
N PHE A 269 5.73 -19.66 -9.64
CA PHE A 269 6.36 -18.62 -10.43
C PHE A 269 7.61 -18.10 -9.70
N GLY A 270 8.78 -18.20 -10.34
CA GLY A 270 10.07 -17.79 -9.77
C GLY A 270 10.23 -16.28 -9.72
N ASP A 271 10.73 -15.76 -8.59
CA ASP A 271 10.83 -14.32 -8.34
C ASP A 271 12.12 -13.70 -8.87
N GLY A 272 13.20 -13.69 -8.07
CA GLY A 272 14.50 -13.14 -8.44
C GLY A 272 14.58 -11.63 -8.65
N ARG A 273 13.50 -10.89 -8.39
CA ARG A 273 13.41 -9.45 -8.64
C ARG A 273 12.92 -8.66 -7.44
N ASP A 274 11.89 -9.15 -6.75
CA ASP A 274 11.46 -8.60 -5.45
C ASP A 274 12.25 -9.24 -4.29
N THR A 275 13.01 -10.30 -4.60
CA THR A 275 13.99 -10.99 -3.74
C THR A 275 15.30 -11.21 -4.51
N SER A 276 16.31 -11.83 -3.89
CA SER A 276 17.60 -12.05 -4.56
C SER A 276 17.47 -12.97 -5.80
N PRO A 277 18.28 -12.78 -6.86
CA PRO A 277 18.16 -13.56 -8.10
C PRO A 277 18.31 -15.09 -7.99
N ASN A 278 18.83 -15.59 -6.86
CA ASN A 278 19.10 -17.03 -6.64
C ASN A 278 18.46 -17.56 -5.35
N SER A 279 17.44 -16.89 -4.80
CA SER A 279 16.74 -17.34 -3.58
C SER A 279 15.65 -18.38 -3.84
N GLY A 280 15.24 -18.61 -5.09
CA GLY A 280 14.14 -19.48 -5.48
C GLY A 280 14.34 -20.93 -5.04
N VAL A 281 15.58 -21.44 -5.03
CA VAL A 281 15.88 -22.78 -4.47
C VAL A 281 15.54 -22.89 -2.98
N GLY A 282 15.68 -21.79 -2.23
CA GLY A 282 15.29 -21.72 -0.82
C GLY A 282 13.78 -21.78 -0.64
N PHE A 283 13.03 -20.98 -1.41
CA PHE A 283 11.56 -20.98 -1.38
C PHE A 283 10.95 -22.28 -1.91
N LEU A 284 11.58 -22.89 -2.92
CA LEU A 284 11.24 -24.22 -3.40
C LEU A 284 11.35 -25.24 -2.26
N LYS A 285 12.48 -25.26 -1.54
CA LYS A 285 12.67 -26.17 -0.40
C LYS A 285 11.60 -25.96 0.67
N GLN A 286 11.32 -24.70 1.04
CA GLN A 286 10.27 -24.37 2.00
C GLN A 286 8.90 -24.90 1.53
N THR A 287 8.59 -24.75 0.24
CA THR A 287 7.35 -25.24 -0.35
C THR A 287 7.25 -26.76 -0.28
N GLN A 288 8.31 -27.48 -0.65
CA GLN A 288 8.32 -28.95 -0.60
C GLN A 288 8.23 -29.47 0.84
N ASP A 289 8.98 -28.87 1.77
CA ASP A 289 8.92 -29.22 3.19
C ASP A 289 7.48 -29.01 3.71
N PHE A 290 6.85 -27.88 3.38
CA PHE A 290 5.49 -27.56 3.79
C PHE A 290 4.46 -28.55 3.23
N LEU A 291 4.52 -28.87 1.94
CA LEU A 291 3.61 -29.85 1.31
C LEU A 291 3.76 -31.25 1.94
N LYS A 292 5.00 -31.65 2.25
CA LYS A 292 5.31 -32.92 2.93
C LYS A 292 4.80 -32.93 4.37
N GLU A 293 4.97 -31.84 5.12
CA GLU A 293 4.45 -31.68 6.48
C GLU A 293 2.92 -31.75 6.52
N GLU A 294 2.27 -31.04 5.60
CA GLU A 294 0.81 -31.05 5.46
C GLU A 294 0.28 -32.37 4.90
N LYS A 295 1.12 -33.22 4.28
CA LYS A 295 0.73 -34.43 3.55
C LYS A 295 -0.41 -34.15 2.55
N TYR A 296 -0.35 -32.98 1.91
CA TYR A 296 -1.42 -32.48 1.05
C TYR A 296 -0.86 -31.46 0.06
N GLY A 297 -1.34 -31.53 -1.17
CA GLY A 297 -0.87 -30.71 -2.28
C GLY A 297 0.36 -31.30 -2.99
N LYS A 298 0.55 -30.95 -4.25
CA LYS A 298 1.68 -31.41 -5.08
C LYS A 298 2.29 -30.24 -5.86
N LEU A 299 3.62 -30.13 -5.89
CA LEU A 299 4.29 -29.21 -6.81
C LEU A 299 4.18 -29.75 -8.24
N ALA A 300 3.75 -28.91 -9.18
CA ALA A 300 3.47 -29.31 -10.56
C ALA A 300 4.37 -28.63 -11.59
N THR A 301 4.68 -27.35 -11.40
CA THR A 301 5.51 -26.56 -12.34
C THR A 301 6.38 -25.57 -11.57
N VAL A 302 7.59 -25.34 -12.06
CA VAL A 302 8.40 -24.15 -11.75
C VAL A 302 8.65 -23.39 -13.04
N VAL A 303 8.39 -22.10 -13.08
CA VAL A 303 8.66 -21.23 -14.24
C VAL A 303 8.95 -19.81 -13.77
N GLY A 304 9.92 -19.11 -14.34
CA GLY A 304 10.27 -17.75 -13.94
C GLY A 304 9.18 -16.73 -14.24
N ARG A 305 9.08 -15.68 -13.42
CA ARG A 305 8.11 -14.58 -13.59
C ARG A 305 8.25 -13.86 -14.94
N TYR A 306 9.42 -13.89 -15.57
CA TYR A 306 9.62 -13.35 -16.91
C TYR A 306 8.63 -13.95 -17.92
N TYR A 307 8.28 -15.24 -17.76
CA TYR A 307 7.33 -15.92 -18.63
C TYR A 307 5.89 -15.83 -18.12
N ALA A 308 5.66 -16.07 -16.84
CA ALA A 308 4.31 -16.18 -16.28
C ALA A 308 3.66 -14.84 -15.90
N MET A 309 4.45 -13.77 -15.78
CA MET A 309 4.04 -12.49 -15.19
C MET A 309 4.48 -11.28 -16.04
N ASP A 310 4.46 -11.44 -17.36
CA ASP A 310 4.60 -10.31 -18.29
C ASP A 310 3.43 -9.33 -18.12
N ARG A 311 3.67 -8.06 -18.47
CA ARG A 311 2.66 -6.99 -18.45
C ARG A 311 2.80 -6.03 -19.63
N ASP A 312 3.68 -6.37 -20.57
CA ASP A 312 4.07 -5.55 -21.71
C ASP A 312 3.54 -6.15 -23.03
N LYS A 313 2.55 -7.05 -22.93
CA LYS A 313 1.91 -7.77 -24.04
C LYS A 313 2.89 -8.58 -24.86
N ARG A 314 3.94 -9.12 -24.22
CA ARG A 314 4.90 -10.04 -24.84
C ARG A 314 4.35 -11.45 -24.78
N TRP A 315 3.31 -11.71 -25.56
CA TRP A 315 2.53 -12.95 -25.53
C TRP A 315 3.36 -14.20 -25.82
N GLU A 316 4.50 -14.09 -26.50
CA GLU A 316 5.44 -15.20 -26.67
C GLU A 316 6.05 -15.68 -25.34
N ARG A 317 6.12 -14.81 -24.32
CA ARG A 317 6.57 -15.17 -22.97
C ARG A 317 5.47 -15.88 -22.20
N ILE A 318 4.25 -15.35 -22.27
CA ILE A 318 3.05 -15.95 -21.67
C ILE A 318 2.79 -17.34 -22.26
N GLN A 319 3.02 -17.51 -23.57
CA GLN A 319 2.93 -18.81 -24.25
C GLN A 319 3.82 -19.88 -23.59
N VAL A 320 5.08 -19.57 -23.29
CA VAL A 320 6.03 -20.50 -22.64
C VAL A 320 5.50 -20.98 -21.29
N ALA A 321 4.97 -20.07 -20.47
CA ALA A 321 4.35 -20.45 -19.20
C ALA A 321 3.07 -21.28 -19.43
N TYR A 322 2.20 -20.84 -20.33
CA TYR A 322 0.93 -21.49 -20.64
C TYR A 322 1.11 -22.94 -21.13
N GLU A 323 2.02 -23.19 -22.07
CA GLU A 323 2.29 -24.53 -22.62
C GLU A 323 2.86 -25.47 -21.54
N ALA A 324 3.69 -24.95 -20.64
CA ALA A 324 4.12 -25.71 -19.47
C ALA A 324 2.96 -26.03 -18.52
N LEU A 325 2.06 -25.07 -18.27
CA LEU A 325 0.92 -25.22 -17.39
C LEU A 325 -0.14 -26.20 -17.93
N VAL A 326 -0.35 -26.25 -19.24
CA VAL A 326 -1.40 -27.05 -19.87
C VAL A 326 -0.87 -28.36 -20.48
N ALA A 327 0.16 -28.28 -21.32
CA ALA A 327 0.70 -29.44 -22.04
C ALA A 327 1.90 -30.09 -21.33
N GLY A 328 2.48 -29.42 -20.34
CA GLY A 328 3.67 -29.92 -19.66
C GLY A 328 4.93 -29.81 -20.52
N GLU A 329 4.97 -28.83 -21.42
CA GLU A 329 6.15 -28.49 -22.19
C GLU A 329 7.21 -27.84 -21.30
N GLY A 330 8.39 -28.44 -21.22
CA GLY A 330 9.46 -28.02 -20.33
C GLY A 330 10.38 -29.17 -19.95
N GLU A 331 11.41 -28.88 -19.16
CA GLU A 331 12.30 -29.89 -18.64
C GLU A 331 11.58 -30.75 -17.59
N LYS A 332 11.60 -32.08 -17.76
CA LYS A 332 10.93 -32.98 -16.82
C LYS A 332 11.79 -33.19 -15.58
N ALA A 333 11.17 -33.14 -14.41
CA ALA A 333 11.83 -33.34 -13.13
C ALA A 333 11.04 -34.26 -12.21
N THR A 334 11.75 -34.98 -11.35
CA THR A 334 11.15 -35.58 -10.14
C THR A 334 11.06 -34.52 -9.06
N GLU A 335 10.22 -34.77 -8.04
CA GLU A 335 10.12 -33.87 -6.89
C GLU A 335 11.47 -33.68 -6.20
N ASP A 336 12.26 -34.74 -6.02
CA ASP A 336 13.57 -34.61 -5.36
C ASP A 336 14.65 -34.00 -6.29
N GLY A 337 14.48 -34.06 -7.62
CA GLY A 337 15.47 -33.57 -8.60
C GLY A 337 15.32 -32.11 -9.03
N VAL A 338 14.17 -31.48 -8.79
CA VAL A 338 13.89 -30.10 -9.24
C VAL A 338 14.86 -29.07 -8.67
N ALA A 339 15.30 -29.24 -7.41
CA ALA A 339 16.25 -28.32 -6.77
C ALA A 339 17.63 -28.35 -7.45
N ASP A 340 18.07 -29.51 -7.93
CA ASP A 340 19.36 -29.64 -8.59
C ASP A 340 19.32 -29.07 -10.01
N ILE A 341 18.21 -29.23 -10.74
CA ILE A 341 17.99 -28.56 -12.02
C ILE A 341 18.07 -27.04 -11.86
N ILE A 342 17.42 -26.45 -10.86
CA ILE A 342 17.50 -25.00 -10.62
C ILE A 342 18.94 -24.56 -10.33
N LYS A 343 19.70 -25.30 -9.51
CA LYS A 343 21.12 -24.98 -9.26
C LYS A 343 21.97 -25.08 -10.53
N GLU A 344 21.69 -26.05 -11.42
CA GLU A 344 22.34 -26.16 -12.72
C GLU A 344 21.97 -24.99 -13.66
N ARG A 345 20.73 -24.46 -13.57
CA ARG A 345 20.32 -23.24 -14.29
C ARG A 345 21.08 -22.02 -13.76
N TYR A 346 21.21 -21.87 -12.44
CA TYR A 346 22.02 -20.81 -11.83
C TYR A 346 23.47 -20.84 -12.28
N ALA A 347 24.08 -22.03 -12.39
CA ALA A 347 25.45 -22.19 -12.90
C ALA A 347 25.61 -21.77 -14.38
N LYS A 348 24.50 -21.57 -15.10
CA LYS A 348 24.43 -21.08 -16.49
C LYS A 348 23.85 -19.66 -16.58
N ASP A 349 23.85 -18.92 -15.46
CA ASP A 349 23.31 -17.56 -15.31
C ASP A 349 21.80 -17.42 -15.64
N GLU A 350 21.06 -18.52 -15.70
CA GLU A 350 19.60 -18.50 -15.76
C GLU A 350 19.04 -18.44 -14.32
N THR A 351 18.85 -17.22 -13.83
CA THR A 351 18.38 -16.92 -12.47
C THR A 351 16.85 -17.06 -12.33
N ASP A 352 16.33 -16.92 -11.11
CA ASP A 352 14.91 -17.18 -10.76
C ASP A 352 13.89 -16.49 -11.68
N GLU A 353 14.14 -15.23 -12.04
CA GLU A 353 13.25 -14.44 -12.91
C GLU A 353 13.10 -15.11 -14.28
N PHE A 354 14.14 -15.78 -14.77
CA PHE A 354 14.29 -16.29 -16.15
C PHE A 354 14.26 -17.81 -16.26
N LEU A 355 13.96 -18.54 -15.18
CA LEU A 355 13.86 -20.00 -15.20
C LEU A 355 12.87 -20.44 -16.29
N LYS A 356 13.36 -21.17 -17.29
CA LYS A 356 12.47 -21.85 -18.24
C LYS A 356 11.65 -22.92 -17.52
N PRO A 357 10.51 -23.34 -18.08
CA PRO A 357 9.63 -24.24 -17.36
C PRO A 357 10.27 -25.59 -17.01
N ILE A 358 10.12 -25.97 -15.74
CA ILE A 358 10.43 -27.29 -15.19
C ILE A 358 9.09 -27.92 -14.79
N VAL A 359 8.83 -29.13 -15.26
CA VAL A 359 7.55 -29.83 -15.11
C VAL A 359 7.73 -31.04 -14.21
N ILE A 360 6.98 -31.07 -13.11
CA ILE A 360 7.06 -32.08 -12.07
C ILE A 360 5.83 -32.99 -12.18
N GLY A 361 6.06 -34.23 -12.62
CA GLY A 361 5.01 -35.21 -12.88
C GLY A 361 4.01 -34.80 -13.98
N ASP A 362 3.06 -35.69 -14.28
CA ASP A 362 2.05 -35.48 -15.33
C ASP A 362 0.67 -35.12 -14.78
N ASP A 363 0.37 -35.49 -13.52
CA ASP A 363 -0.94 -35.29 -12.89
C ASP A 363 -1.33 -33.81 -12.74
N GLY A 364 -0.36 -32.90 -12.68
CA GLY A 364 -0.55 -31.50 -12.29
C GLY A 364 -0.87 -30.54 -13.42
N ARG A 365 -1.11 -31.02 -14.65
CA ARG A 365 -1.52 -30.16 -15.77
C ARG A 365 -2.92 -29.61 -15.57
N ILE A 366 -3.16 -28.42 -16.10
CA ILE A 366 -4.50 -27.81 -16.12
C ILE A 366 -5.33 -28.50 -17.21
N GLN A 367 -6.49 -29.04 -16.82
CA GLN A 367 -7.38 -29.85 -17.63
C GLN A 367 -8.79 -29.24 -17.69
N ASP A 368 -9.63 -29.83 -18.54
CA ASP A 368 -11.05 -29.47 -18.65
C ASP A 368 -11.74 -29.54 -17.27
N ASN A 369 -12.46 -28.48 -16.91
CA ASN A 369 -13.22 -28.29 -15.67
C ASN A 369 -12.39 -28.11 -14.38
N ASP A 370 -11.08 -27.87 -14.48
CA ASP A 370 -10.26 -27.55 -13.31
C ASP A 370 -10.63 -26.19 -12.68
N THR A 371 -10.35 -26.05 -11.39
CA THR A 371 -10.46 -24.77 -10.67
C THR A 371 -9.10 -24.13 -10.50
N LEU A 372 -8.94 -22.87 -10.90
CA LEU A 372 -7.70 -22.10 -10.80
C LEU A 372 -7.87 -20.97 -9.78
N VAL A 373 -6.95 -20.90 -8.82
CA VAL A 373 -6.85 -19.82 -7.84
C VAL A 373 -5.48 -19.17 -7.99
N PHE A 374 -5.48 -17.93 -8.50
CA PHE A 374 -4.27 -17.12 -8.61
C PHE A 374 -4.07 -16.36 -7.29
N PHE A 375 -2.91 -16.49 -6.64
CA PHE A 375 -2.72 -15.96 -5.29
C PHE A 375 -1.92 -14.64 -5.21
N ASP A 376 -1.42 -14.12 -6.33
CA ASP A 376 -0.88 -12.76 -6.42
C ASP A 376 -1.98 -11.72 -6.15
N TYR A 377 -1.74 -10.78 -5.24
CA TYR A 377 -2.70 -9.71 -4.95
C TYR A 377 -2.46 -8.45 -5.78
N ARG A 378 -1.33 -8.35 -6.48
CA ARG A 378 -1.04 -7.22 -7.37
C ARG A 378 -1.43 -7.53 -8.81
N ALA A 379 -2.36 -6.73 -9.33
CA ALA A 379 -3.07 -7.00 -10.57
C ALA A 379 -2.26 -6.91 -11.86
N ASP A 380 -1.34 -5.95 -11.97
CA ASP A 380 -0.76 -5.54 -13.26
C ASP A 380 -0.09 -6.68 -14.03
N ARG A 381 0.62 -7.57 -13.34
CA ARG A 381 1.31 -8.74 -13.94
C ARG A 381 0.49 -10.03 -14.00
N MET A 382 -0.70 -10.05 -13.40
CA MET A 382 -1.59 -11.21 -13.47
C MET A 382 -2.55 -11.16 -14.66
N ARG A 383 -2.79 -9.97 -15.22
CA ARG A 383 -3.78 -9.77 -16.28
C ARG A 383 -3.56 -10.69 -17.47
N GLU A 384 -2.35 -10.75 -18.03
CA GLU A 384 -2.09 -11.45 -19.29
C GLU A 384 -2.26 -12.97 -19.18
N ILE A 385 -1.71 -13.60 -18.13
CA ILE A 385 -1.85 -15.04 -17.92
C ILE A 385 -3.29 -15.42 -17.57
N VAL A 386 -3.99 -14.61 -16.77
CA VAL A 386 -5.39 -14.85 -16.40
C VAL A 386 -6.34 -14.66 -17.58
N GLU A 387 -6.11 -13.63 -18.40
CA GLU A 387 -6.84 -13.39 -19.65
C GLU A 387 -6.70 -14.57 -20.60
N THR A 388 -5.48 -15.11 -20.72
CA THR A 388 -5.18 -16.30 -21.54
C THR A 388 -6.01 -17.52 -21.13
N PHE A 389 -6.28 -17.70 -19.84
CA PHE A 389 -7.05 -18.84 -19.33
C PHE A 389 -8.57 -18.67 -19.39
N GLY A 390 -9.08 -17.44 -19.28
CA GLY A 390 -10.51 -17.23 -19.03
C GLY A 390 -11.23 -16.24 -19.95
N ILE A 391 -10.50 -15.51 -20.81
CA ILE A 391 -11.08 -14.48 -21.69
C ILE A 391 -10.67 -14.74 -23.13
N GLU A 392 -9.39 -14.52 -23.46
CA GLU A 392 -8.87 -14.56 -24.81
C GLU A 392 -7.37 -14.90 -24.79
N ARG A 393 -6.96 -15.77 -25.71
CA ARG A 393 -5.57 -16.17 -25.91
C ARG A 393 -4.99 -15.49 -27.14
N HIS A 394 -3.96 -14.66 -26.94
CA HIS A 394 -3.36 -13.79 -27.97
C HIS A 394 -2.14 -14.39 -28.70
N PHE A 395 -1.97 -15.71 -28.64
CA PHE A 395 -0.90 -16.45 -29.33
C PHE A 395 -1.42 -17.76 -29.92
N LYS A 396 -0.69 -18.31 -30.90
CA LYS A 396 -1.02 -19.58 -31.56
C LYS A 396 -0.20 -20.72 -30.97
N THR A 397 -0.86 -21.83 -30.66
CA THR A 397 -0.24 -23.06 -30.14
C THR A 397 -1.10 -24.26 -30.54
N GLU A 398 -0.47 -25.43 -30.71
CA GLU A 398 -1.15 -26.72 -30.89
C GLU A 398 -1.73 -27.25 -29.57
N THR A 399 -1.36 -26.64 -28.44
CA THR A 399 -1.88 -26.99 -27.11
C THR A 399 -3.39 -26.70 -27.05
N LYS A 400 -4.18 -27.78 -26.92
CA LYS A 400 -5.63 -27.71 -26.71
C LYS A 400 -5.92 -26.86 -25.47
N HIS A 401 -6.76 -25.84 -25.64
CA HIS A 401 -7.20 -25.01 -24.52
C HIS A 401 -8.18 -25.78 -23.61
N PRO A 402 -7.95 -25.81 -22.29
CA PRO A 402 -8.89 -26.39 -21.35
C PRO A 402 -10.22 -25.62 -21.35
N SER A 403 -11.33 -26.34 -21.26
CA SER A 403 -12.69 -25.81 -21.25
C SER A 403 -13.32 -25.92 -19.86
N GLY A 404 -14.29 -25.06 -19.56
CA GLY A 404 -15.02 -25.13 -18.28
C GLY A 404 -14.22 -24.73 -17.05
N LEU A 405 -13.13 -23.96 -17.21
CA LEU A 405 -12.28 -23.52 -16.10
C LEU A 405 -13.02 -22.60 -15.12
N ASN A 406 -12.83 -22.82 -13.83
CA ASN A 406 -13.33 -21.93 -12.78
C ASN A 406 -12.16 -21.08 -12.25
N ILE A 407 -12.13 -19.79 -12.58
CA ILE A 407 -10.99 -18.91 -12.25
C ILE A 407 -11.36 -17.95 -11.12
N THR A 408 -10.47 -17.85 -10.14
CA THR A 408 -10.59 -16.91 -9.02
C THR A 408 -9.24 -16.23 -8.77
N GLY A 409 -9.22 -14.91 -8.57
CA GLY A 409 -8.02 -14.17 -8.18
C GLY A 409 -7.94 -13.91 -6.68
N MET A 410 -6.76 -13.60 -6.15
CA MET A 410 -6.62 -13.12 -4.78
C MET A 410 -7.33 -11.78 -4.62
N THR A 411 -7.11 -10.88 -5.58
CA THR A 411 -7.77 -9.58 -5.69
C THR A 411 -8.41 -9.43 -7.08
N GLN A 412 -9.06 -8.29 -7.36
CA GLN A 412 -9.55 -7.99 -8.70
C GLN A 412 -8.39 -7.55 -9.60
N TYR A 413 -8.15 -8.29 -10.69
CA TYR A 413 -7.07 -7.94 -11.64
C TYR A 413 -7.50 -6.92 -12.69
N ASN A 414 -8.74 -7.03 -13.18
CA ASN A 414 -9.36 -6.09 -14.10
C ASN A 414 -10.87 -6.04 -13.79
N ALA A 415 -11.47 -4.85 -13.84
CA ALA A 415 -12.90 -4.65 -13.59
C ALA A 415 -13.78 -5.32 -14.67
N ASP A 416 -13.24 -5.49 -15.88
CA ASP A 416 -13.93 -6.14 -17.01
C ASP A 416 -13.87 -7.67 -16.95
N PHE A 417 -13.01 -8.25 -16.09
CA PHE A 417 -12.93 -9.70 -15.96
C PHE A 417 -14.09 -10.22 -15.10
N PRO A 418 -14.75 -11.33 -15.49
CA PRO A 418 -15.89 -11.89 -14.77
C PRO A 418 -15.48 -12.72 -13.55
N PHE A 419 -14.19 -12.77 -13.22
CA PHE A 419 -13.65 -13.66 -12.21
C PHE A 419 -13.89 -13.13 -10.79
N PRO A 420 -14.35 -13.98 -9.86
CA PRO A 420 -14.40 -13.61 -8.45
C PRO A 420 -13.00 -13.31 -7.89
N ALA A 421 -12.97 -12.46 -6.86
CA ALA A 421 -11.78 -12.18 -6.08
C ALA A 421 -11.98 -12.65 -4.62
N LEU A 422 -10.96 -13.27 -4.01
CA LEU A 422 -10.96 -13.56 -2.58
C LEU A 422 -11.12 -12.27 -1.77
N PHE A 423 -10.39 -11.24 -2.16
CA PHE A 423 -10.38 -9.92 -1.55
C PHE A 423 -10.81 -8.89 -2.60
N PRO A 424 -12.12 -8.70 -2.82
CA PRO A 424 -12.60 -7.71 -3.78
C PRO A 424 -12.24 -6.28 -3.32
N PRO A 425 -12.18 -5.31 -4.26
CA PRO A 425 -11.89 -3.91 -3.93
C PRO A 425 -12.80 -3.38 -2.83
N GLN A 426 -12.22 -2.62 -1.91
CA GLN A 426 -12.97 -2.01 -0.82
C GLN A 426 -13.60 -0.70 -1.30
N SER A 427 -14.94 -0.65 -1.35
CA SER A 427 -15.64 0.63 -1.51
C SER A 427 -15.67 1.36 -0.16
N GLN A 428 -15.10 2.56 -0.13
CA GLN A 428 -15.06 3.39 1.08
C GLN A 428 -16.33 4.21 1.20
N LYS A 429 -17.40 3.58 1.69
CA LYS A 429 -18.67 4.28 1.98
C LYS A 429 -18.59 5.08 3.26
N ASN A 430 -19.27 6.22 3.26
CA ASN A 430 -19.38 7.15 4.38
C ASN A 430 -18.00 7.56 4.91
N VAL A 431 -17.08 7.89 3.99
CA VAL A 431 -15.94 8.75 4.34
C VAL A 431 -16.45 10.11 4.80
N LEU A 432 -15.63 10.88 5.51
CA LEU A 432 -16.03 12.16 6.10
C LEU A 432 -16.70 13.07 5.08
N ALA A 433 -16.11 13.22 3.90
CA ALA A 433 -16.66 14.09 2.86
C ALA A 433 -18.03 13.62 2.33
N GLU A 434 -18.19 12.31 2.09
CA GLU A 434 -19.48 11.73 1.69
C GLU A 434 -20.53 11.91 2.79
N TRP A 435 -20.13 11.72 4.05
CA TRP A 435 -21.02 11.77 5.20
C TRP A 435 -21.49 13.19 5.53
N LEU A 436 -20.65 14.20 5.35
CA LEU A 436 -21.03 15.61 5.46
C LEU A 436 -22.02 15.99 4.35
N ALA A 437 -21.75 15.58 3.12
CA ALA A 437 -22.64 15.82 1.98
C ALA A 437 -24.01 15.13 2.17
N ALA A 438 -24.03 13.88 2.67
CA ALA A 438 -25.25 13.14 2.97
C ALA A 438 -26.12 13.80 4.05
N GLN A 439 -25.53 14.66 4.89
CA GLN A 439 -26.22 15.47 5.89
C GLN A 439 -26.61 16.87 5.37
N GLY A 440 -26.36 17.15 4.08
CA GLY A 440 -26.65 18.43 3.45
C GLY A 440 -25.70 19.56 3.86
N LEU A 441 -24.53 19.22 4.44
CA LEU A 441 -23.55 20.19 4.91
C LEU A 441 -22.56 20.54 3.80
N SER A 442 -22.23 21.83 3.69
CA SER A 442 -21.17 22.29 2.80
C SER A 442 -19.79 22.08 3.43
N GLN A 443 -18.79 21.92 2.58
CA GLN A 443 -17.41 21.69 3.00
C GLN A 443 -16.41 22.32 2.02
N PHE A 444 -15.21 22.63 2.51
CA PHE A 444 -14.16 23.27 1.71
C PHE A 444 -12.82 22.55 1.87
N HIS A 445 -12.20 22.15 0.76
CA HIS A 445 -10.92 21.44 0.73
C HIS A 445 -9.88 22.27 -0.03
N CYS A 446 -8.74 22.56 0.59
CA CYS A 446 -7.71 23.41 0.01
C CYS A 446 -6.31 22.82 0.12
N ALA A 447 -5.55 22.84 -0.96
CA ALA A 447 -4.13 22.55 -0.91
C ALA A 447 -3.42 23.26 -2.07
N GLU A 448 -2.09 23.31 -2.00
CA GLU A 448 -1.31 23.58 -3.20
C GLU A 448 -1.22 22.35 -4.12
N THR A 449 -0.68 22.52 -5.32
CA THR A 449 -0.75 21.53 -6.42
C THR A 449 -0.25 20.15 -6.02
N GLU A 450 0.89 20.08 -5.33
CA GLU A 450 1.50 18.81 -4.89
C GLU A 450 0.59 17.97 -3.99
N LYS A 451 -0.24 18.63 -3.18
CA LYS A 451 -1.12 17.95 -2.21
C LYS A 451 -2.61 18.06 -2.54
N TYR A 452 -2.96 18.56 -3.72
CA TYR A 452 -4.35 18.69 -4.17
C TYR A 452 -5.07 17.34 -4.31
N ALA A 453 -4.40 16.32 -4.87
CA ALA A 453 -4.96 14.97 -4.95
C ALA A 453 -5.21 14.36 -3.57
N HIS A 454 -4.38 14.71 -2.58
CA HIS A 454 -4.45 14.19 -1.22
C HIS A 454 -5.68 14.69 -0.47
N VAL A 455 -5.97 15.99 -0.57
CA VAL A 455 -7.18 16.60 0.02
C VAL A 455 -8.45 16.35 -0.79
N THR A 456 -8.36 15.72 -1.96
CA THR A 456 -9.50 15.40 -2.83
C THR A 456 -9.66 13.90 -3.02
N PHE A 457 -8.99 13.31 -4.01
CA PHE A 457 -9.08 11.88 -4.35
C PHE A 457 -8.86 10.95 -3.14
N PHE A 458 -7.76 11.13 -2.39
CA PHE A 458 -7.41 10.22 -1.29
C PHE A 458 -8.30 10.46 -0.06
N PHE A 459 -8.46 11.71 0.38
CA PHE A 459 -9.36 12.07 1.48
C PHE A 459 -10.81 11.62 1.22
N ASN A 460 -11.26 11.62 -0.04
CA ASN A 460 -12.59 11.16 -0.44
C ASN A 460 -12.70 9.64 -0.62
N GLY A 461 -11.69 8.86 -0.20
CA GLY A 461 -11.77 7.39 -0.21
C GLY A 461 -11.15 6.72 -1.44
N GLY A 462 -10.27 7.41 -2.17
CA GLY A 462 -9.61 6.89 -3.37
C GLY A 462 -10.53 6.89 -4.60
N VAL A 463 -11.44 7.88 -4.70
CA VAL A 463 -12.37 8.03 -5.83
C VAL A 463 -12.31 9.44 -6.38
N GLU A 464 -12.32 9.57 -7.71
CA GLU A 464 -12.34 10.85 -8.43
C GLU A 464 -13.77 11.42 -8.43
N LYS A 465 -14.33 11.63 -7.24
CA LYS A 465 -15.68 12.15 -7.02
C LYS A 465 -15.61 13.38 -6.13
N GLN A 466 -16.22 14.47 -6.59
CA GLN A 466 -16.56 15.62 -5.77
C GLN A 466 -17.99 15.41 -5.25
N PHE A 467 -18.16 15.39 -3.93
CA PHE A 467 -19.47 15.20 -3.31
C PHE A 467 -20.33 16.46 -3.40
N GLU A 468 -21.63 16.31 -3.16
CA GLU A 468 -22.54 17.45 -3.13
C GLU A 468 -22.12 18.44 -2.03
N ASN A 469 -22.19 19.74 -2.33
CA ASN A 469 -21.77 20.83 -1.43
C ASN A 469 -20.27 20.82 -1.03
N GLU A 470 -19.43 20.00 -1.68
CA GLU A 470 -17.98 20.07 -1.58
C GLU A 470 -17.42 21.15 -2.51
N GLU A 471 -16.71 22.12 -1.96
CA GLU A 471 -15.94 23.12 -2.70
C GLU A 471 -14.44 22.83 -2.59
N ARG A 472 -13.72 22.96 -3.70
CA ARG A 472 -12.28 22.67 -3.78
C ARG A 472 -11.51 23.90 -4.20
N CYS A 473 -10.34 24.11 -3.60
CA CYS A 473 -9.40 25.14 -3.99
C CYS A 473 -8.01 24.54 -4.20
N MET A 474 -7.43 24.81 -5.37
CA MET A 474 -6.04 24.47 -5.68
C MET A 474 -5.23 25.76 -5.79
N VAL A 475 -4.27 25.93 -4.89
CA VAL A 475 -3.26 26.97 -5.01
C VAL A 475 -2.14 26.42 -5.92
N PRO A 476 -1.65 27.16 -6.93
CA PRO A 476 -0.53 26.68 -7.74
C PRO A 476 0.71 26.48 -6.84
N SER A 477 1.40 25.35 -6.91
CA SER A 477 2.72 25.20 -6.28
C SER A 477 3.77 26.04 -7.05
N PRO A 478 4.89 26.45 -6.41
CA PRO A 478 5.91 27.21 -7.11
C PRO A 478 6.56 26.39 -8.23
N LYS A 479 6.90 27.06 -9.33
CA LYS A 479 7.57 26.43 -10.49
C LYS A 479 9.07 26.40 -10.28
N VAL A 480 9.52 25.55 -9.37
CA VAL A 480 10.94 25.31 -9.05
C VAL A 480 11.33 23.87 -9.35
N ALA A 481 12.62 23.61 -9.55
CA ALA A 481 13.10 22.25 -9.84
C ALA A 481 13.00 21.32 -8.61
N THR A 482 13.33 21.85 -7.44
CA THR A 482 13.19 21.21 -6.12
C THR A 482 12.78 22.28 -5.11
N TYR A 483 11.98 21.89 -4.11
CA TYR A 483 11.33 22.85 -3.21
C TYR A 483 12.26 23.47 -2.16
N ASP A 484 13.48 22.97 -1.98
CA ASP A 484 14.49 23.64 -1.17
C ASP A 484 14.89 25.03 -1.72
N LEU A 485 14.61 25.29 -3.00
CA LEU A 485 14.80 26.60 -3.64
C LEU A 485 13.75 27.64 -3.24
N GLN A 486 12.58 27.20 -2.76
CA GLN A 486 11.51 28.06 -2.23
C GLN A 486 10.82 27.32 -1.07
N PRO A 487 11.47 27.24 0.11
CA PRO A 487 11.02 26.38 1.20
C PRO A 487 9.65 26.73 1.78
N GLU A 488 9.22 27.98 1.67
CA GLU A 488 7.88 28.43 2.05
C GLU A 488 6.76 27.89 1.15
N MET A 489 7.14 27.35 -0.02
CA MET A 489 6.26 26.99 -1.13
C MET A 489 5.15 28.03 -1.32
N ASN A 490 3.88 27.62 -1.32
CA ASN A 490 2.74 28.54 -1.32
C ASN A 490 1.84 28.36 -0.10
N ALA A 491 2.41 28.00 1.05
CA ALA A 491 1.70 27.90 2.33
C ALA A 491 0.95 29.20 2.68
N ALA A 492 1.54 30.37 2.41
CA ALA A 492 0.88 31.65 2.62
C ALA A 492 -0.41 31.81 1.80
N GLY A 493 -0.41 31.35 0.55
CA GLY A 493 -1.57 31.40 -0.34
C GLY A 493 -2.67 30.41 0.05
N VAL A 494 -2.29 29.22 0.55
CA VAL A 494 -3.26 28.28 1.14
C VAL A 494 -3.89 28.89 2.39
N ALA A 495 -3.10 29.52 3.27
CA ALA A 495 -3.62 30.22 4.45
C ALA A 495 -4.56 31.38 4.09
N ASP A 496 -4.24 32.17 3.06
CA ASP A 496 -5.12 33.23 2.55
C ASP A 496 -6.50 32.68 2.20
N LYS A 497 -6.54 31.57 1.46
CA LYS A 497 -7.78 30.93 1.04
C LYS A 497 -8.57 30.36 2.21
N MET A 498 -7.90 29.75 3.19
CA MET A 498 -8.55 29.27 4.40
C MET A 498 -9.15 30.40 5.23
N VAL A 499 -8.39 31.48 5.45
CA VAL A 499 -8.86 32.66 6.19
C VAL A 499 -10.05 33.33 5.49
N GLU A 500 -10.04 33.40 4.16
CA GLU A 500 -11.18 33.89 3.35
C GLU A 500 -12.45 33.07 3.64
N GLN A 501 -12.36 31.74 3.61
CA GLN A 501 -13.52 30.87 3.85
C GLN A 501 -14.02 30.91 5.30
N ILE A 502 -13.11 30.99 6.27
CA ILE A 502 -13.45 31.14 7.70
C ILE A 502 -14.21 32.45 7.93
N LYS A 503 -13.72 33.55 7.37
CA LYS A 503 -14.37 34.88 7.44
C LYS A 503 -15.75 34.88 6.80
N ALA A 504 -15.90 34.19 5.66
CA ALA A 504 -17.15 34.06 4.94
C ALA A 504 -18.19 33.20 5.70
N LYS A 505 -17.76 32.34 6.63
CA LYS A 505 -18.61 31.42 7.41
C LYS A 505 -19.54 30.55 6.53
N LYS A 506 -19.08 30.23 5.32
CA LYS A 506 -19.87 29.52 4.31
C LYS A 506 -19.94 28.00 4.56
N HIS A 507 -18.89 27.46 5.17
CA HIS A 507 -18.70 26.02 5.30
C HIS A 507 -18.55 25.62 6.78
N PRO A 508 -19.42 24.76 7.34
CA PRO A 508 -19.26 24.25 8.69
C PRO A 508 -18.04 23.33 8.86
N PHE A 509 -17.55 22.74 7.77
CA PHE A 509 -16.28 22.00 7.77
C PHE A 509 -15.35 22.57 6.70
N ILE A 510 -14.13 22.89 7.09
CA ILE A 510 -13.07 23.27 6.15
C ILE A 510 -11.82 22.50 6.48
N MET A 511 -11.04 22.18 5.46
CA MET A 511 -9.75 21.52 5.65
C MET A 511 -8.70 22.00 4.65
N CYS A 512 -7.44 21.95 5.09
CA CYS A 512 -6.32 22.15 4.19
C CYS A 512 -5.15 21.24 4.47
N ASN A 513 -4.29 21.10 3.46
CA ASN A 513 -2.97 20.54 3.59
C ASN A 513 -1.89 21.63 3.48
N PHE A 514 -0.89 21.58 4.35
CA PHE A 514 0.37 22.31 4.16
C PHE A 514 1.49 21.34 3.75
N ALA A 515 1.90 21.45 2.48
CA ALA A 515 2.91 20.61 1.84
C ALA A 515 4.39 20.84 2.23
N PRO A 516 4.84 22.04 2.72
CA PRO A 516 6.27 22.33 2.82
C PRO A 516 7.12 21.33 3.61
N PRO A 517 6.74 20.87 4.82
CA PRO A 517 7.62 20.02 5.61
C PRO A 517 7.96 18.70 4.92
N ASP A 518 6.99 18.10 4.21
CA ASP A 518 7.22 16.88 3.43
C ASP A 518 8.01 17.14 2.13
N MET A 519 7.51 18.04 1.28
CA MET A 519 8.08 18.26 -0.05
C MET A 519 9.50 18.82 0.01
N VAL A 520 9.81 19.66 1.01
CA VAL A 520 11.16 20.14 1.29
C VAL A 520 11.96 19.09 2.07
N GLY A 521 11.31 18.31 2.95
CA GLY A 521 11.88 17.16 3.65
C GLY A 521 12.58 16.16 2.71
N HIS A 522 11.91 15.83 1.60
CA HIS A 522 12.43 14.94 0.56
C HIS A 522 13.73 15.41 -0.11
N THR A 523 14.11 16.68 0.00
CA THR A 523 15.38 17.19 -0.55
C THR A 523 16.59 16.81 0.31
N GLY A 524 16.36 16.44 1.57
CA GLY A 524 17.40 16.22 2.58
C GLY A 524 18.21 17.49 2.89
N VAL A 525 17.75 18.68 2.48
CA VAL A 525 18.41 19.96 2.76
C VAL A 525 17.87 20.50 4.08
N TYR A 526 18.57 20.18 5.17
CA TYR A 526 18.14 20.50 6.54
C TYR A 526 17.75 21.98 6.74
N ASP A 527 18.59 22.93 6.32
CA ASP A 527 18.31 24.37 6.51
C ASP A 527 17.07 24.85 5.74
N ALA A 528 16.77 24.21 4.60
CA ALA A 528 15.55 24.49 3.85
C ALA A 528 14.32 23.92 4.58
N ALA A 529 14.41 22.68 5.08
CA ALA A 529 13.33 22.07 5.85
C ALA A 529 12.99 22.88 7.12
N VAL A 530 14.00 23.45 7.79
CA VAL A 530 13.78 24.35 8.94
C VAL A 530 12.91 25.56 8.52
N LYS A 531 13.25 26.23 7.41
CA LYS A 531 12.46 27.36 6.88
C LYS A 531 11.06 26.93 6.45
N ALA A 532 10.91 25.74 5.89
CA ALA A 532 9.61 25.17 5.50
C ALA A 532 8.70 24.98 6.72
N CYS A 533 9.25 24.49 7.84
CA CYS A 533 8.54 24.38 9.11
C CYS A 533 8.18 25.76 9.69
N GLU A 534 9.08 26.75 9.66
CA GLU A 534 8.80 28.12 10.12
C GLU A 534 7.68 28.80 9.31
N ALA A 535 7.73 28.70 7.98
CA ALA A 535 6.69 29.27 7.10
C ALA A 535 5.32 28.59 7.31
N THR A 536 5.34 27.29 7.57
CA THR A 536 4.13 26.51 7.89
C THR A 536 3.54 26.92 9.25
N ASP A 537 4.37 27.13 10.28
CA ASP A 537 3.93 27.62 11.60
C ASP A 537 3.27 29.00 11.51
N GLU A 538 3.87 29.92 10.75
CA GLU A 538 3.30 31.24 10.49
C GLU A 538 1.92 31.13 9.80
N ALA A 539 1.82 30.28 8.77
CA ALA A 539 0.57 30.04 8.05
C ALA A 539 -0.52 29.46 8.97
N ILE A 540 -0.17 28.52 9.86
CA ILE A 540 -1.08 27.97 10.88
C ILE A 540 -1.53 29.06 11.85
N GLY A 541 -0.64 29.94 12.29
CA GLY A 541 -0.97 31.05 13.18
C GLY A 541 -2.06 31.95 12.62
N ARG A 542 -1.95 32.29 11.33
CA ARG A 542 -2.94 33.11 10.62
C ARG A 542 -4.32 32.44 10.58
N ILE A 543 -4.37 31.13 10.33
CA ILE A 543 -5.61 30.36 10.36
C ILE A 543 -6.15 30.26 11.80
N ALA A 544 -5.30 30.04 12.79
CA ALA A 544 -5.68 29.94 14.20
C ALA A 544 -6.34 31.23 14.71
N ASP A 545 -5.79 32.39 14.36
CA ASP A 545 -6.37 33.68 14.71
C ASP A 545 -7.75 33.87 14.06
N ALA A 546 -7.89 33.53 12.78
CA ALA A 546 -9.18 33.59 12.09
C ALA A 546 -10.21 32.63 12.69
N CYS A 547 -9.82 31.39 13.02
CA CYS A 547 -10.69 30.42 13.68
C CYS A 547 -11.20 30.96 15.02
N LYS A 548 -10.31 31.56 15.82
CA LYS A 548 -10.66 32.17 17.11
C LYS A 548 -11.62 33.36 16.94
N GLU A 549 -11.39 34.23 15.96
CA GLU A 549 -12.25 35.39 15.67
C GLU A 549 -13.66 34.97 15.20
N HIS A 550 -13.74 33.89 14.41
CA HIS A 550 -14.97 33.48 13.76
C HIS A 550 -15.63 32.23 14.36
N ASN A 551 -15.16 31.78 15.52
CA ASN A 551 -15.71 30.68 16.31
C ASN A 551 -15.69 29.32 15.59
N TYR A 552 -14.58 29.02 14.90
CA TYR A 552 -14.26 27.68 14.42
C TYR A 552 -13.37 26.96 15.43
N VAL A 553 -13.64 25.67 15.66
CA VAL A 553 -12.69 24.81 16.36
C VAL A 553 -11.58 24.45 15.39
N LEU A 554 -10.35 24.86 15.71
CA LEU A 554 -9.16 24.48 14.98
C LEU A 554 -8.69 23.11 15.50
N MET A 555 -8.48 22.20 14.57
CA MET A 555 -7.80 20.93 14.80
C MET A 555 -6.60 20.85 13.86
N VAL A 556 -5.42 20.54 14.40
CA VAL A 556 -4.18 20.41 13.61
C VAL A 556 -3.60 19.03 13.82
N THR A 557 -3.34 18.32 12.73
CA THR A 557 -2.66 17.03 12.72
C THR A 557 -1.67 16.92 11.57
N ALA A 558 -1.03 15.76 11.39
CA ALA A 558 -0.25 15.42 10.22
C ALA A 558 -0.66 14.04 9.71
N ASP A 559 -0.30 13.74 8.47
CA ASP A 559 -0.60 12.47 7.81
C ASP A 559 0.52 11.43 7.98
N HIS A 560 1.76 11.87 8.20
CA HIS A 560 2.93 11.09 8.60
C HIS A 560 4.09 12.02 9.03
N GLY A 561 5.24 11.44 9.38
CA GLY A 561 6.48 12.17 9.64
C GLY A 561 7.44 12.22 8.43
N ASN A 562 8.33 13.21 8.41
CA ASN A 562 9.43 13.41 7.46
C ASN A 562 10.45 14.42 8.05
N ALA A 563 10.04 15.67 8.23
CA ALA A 563 10.94 16.79 8.57
C ALA A 563 11.59 16.69 9.97
N GLU A 564 11.06 15.85 10.87
CA GLU A 564 11.67 15.56 12.17
C GLU A 564 12.94 14.71 12.08
N LYS A 565 13.28 14.19 10.89
CA LYS A 565 14.51 13.45 10.64
C LYS A 565 15.06 13.69 9.24
N MET A 566 15.93 14.69 9.13
CA MET A 566 16.61 15.10 7.90
C MET A 566 18.01 14.51 7.74
N ILE A 567 18.57 13.89 8.79
CA ILE A 567 19.93 13.34 8.80
C ILE A 567 19.87 11.87 9.23
N ALA A 568 20.54 11.00 8.47
CA ALA A 568 20.66 9.57 8.74
C ALA A 568 21.75 9.29 9.80
N PRO A 569 21.76 8.10 10.44
CA PRO A 569 22.74 7.77 11.48
C PRO A 569 24.21 7.84 11.04
N ASP A 570 24.48 7.70 9.74
CA ASP A 570 25.81 7.81 9.14
C ASP A 570 26.22 9.27 8.80
N GLY A 571 25.35 10.24 9.11
CA GLY A 571 25.52 11.67 8.79
C GLY A 571 25.07 12.05 7.39
N GLY A 572 24.60 11.11 6.57
CA GLY A 572 24.04 11.36 5.25
C GLY A 572 22.66 12.03 5.29
N LYS A 573 22.19 12.48 4.13
CA LYS A 573 20.82 13.01 4.00
C LYS A 573 19.79 11.91 4.24
N HIS A 574 18.77 12.22 5.02
CA HIS A 574 17.56 11.40 5.11
C HIS A 574 16.46 12.08 4.28
N THR A 575 15.99 11.40 3.24
CA THR A 575 15.03 11.96 2.26
C THR A 575 13.70 11.20 2.24
N ALA A 576 13.51 10.26 3.16
CA ALA A 576 12.31 9.43 3.24
C ALA A 576 11.41 9.88 4.40
N HIS A 577 10.15 9.43 4.37
CA HIS A 577 9.25 9.55 5.52
C HIS A 577 9.77 8.76 6.73
N THR A 578 9.05 8.87 7.85
CA THR A 578 9.39 8.15 9.09
C THR A 578 8.22 7.36 9.65
N CYS A 579 8.50 6.64 10.74
CA CYS A 579 7.51 5.93 11.54
C CYS A 579 7.17 6.68 12.84
N TYR A 580 7.51 7.96 12.96
CA TYR A 580 7.16 8.73 14.15
C TYR A 580 5.65 8.99 14.23
N LYS A 581 5.16 9.18 15.45
CA LYS A 581 3.79 9.65 15.69
C LYS A 581 3.62 11.07 15.17
N VAL A 582 2.38 11.47 14.95
CA VAL A 582 2.01 12.81 14.51
C VAL A 582 1.21 13.54 15.59
N PRO A 583 1.27 14.89 15.65
CA PRO A 583 0.47 15.65 16.60
C PRO A 583 -1.01 15.56 16.25
N PHE A 584 -1.87 15.70 17.25
CA PHE A 584 -3.28 16.01 17.04
C PHE A 584 -3.77 16.98 18.11
N THR A 585 -4.08 18.20 17.71
CA THR A 585 -4.46 19.30 18.59
C THR A 585 -5.94 19.64 18.43
N CYS A 586 -6.56 20.23 19.45
CA CYS A 586 -7.94 20.68 19.39
C CYS A 586 -8.11 21.96 20.22
N SER A 587 -8.53 23.05 19.56
CA SER A 587 -8.73 24.35 20.20
C SER A 587 -10.03 24.45 21.02
N SER A 588 -10.85 23.40 21.05
CA SER A 588 -12.08 23.38 21.85
C SER A 588 -11.76 23.52 23.33
N THR A 589 -12.51 24.39 24.00
CA THR A 589 -12.45 24.56 25.46
C THR A 589 -13.40 23.63 26.21
N GLU A 590 -14.38 23.05 25.51
CA GLU A 590 -15.44 22.22 26.09
C GLU A 590 -15.12 20.72 26.07
N ARG A 591 -14.27 20.30 25.13
CA ARG A 591 -13.92 18.90 24.89
C ARG A 591 -12.43 18.68 25.14
N LYS A 592 -12.06 17.56 25.74
CA LYS A 592 -10.65 17.21 26.02
C LYS A 592 -10.28 15.88 25.39
N PHE A 593 -9.04 15.76 24.90
CA PHE A 593 -8.55 14.47 24.44
C PHE A 593 -8.54 13.45 25.59
N LYS A 594 -8.98 12.23 25.25
CA LYS A 594 -8.80 11.03 26.06
C LYS A 594 -7.31 10.79 26.28
N LYS A 595 -6.97 10.18 27.41
CA LYS A 595 -5.57 9.79 27.69
C LYS A 595 -5.10 8.61 26.85
N SER A 596 -6.02 7.68 26.56
CA SER A 596 -5.75 6.46 25.79
C SER A 596 -7.07 5.84 25.33
N LEU A 597 -7.00 4.93 24.36
CA LEU A 597 -8.08 4.01 24.05
C LEU A 597 -7.84 2.67 24.75
N PRO A 598 -8.90 1.92 25.11
CA PRO A 598 -8.76 0.70 25.90
C PRO A 598 -8.17 -0.48 25.11
N ASP A 599 -8.32 -0.49 23.79
CA ASP A 599 -8.13 -1.66 22.92
C ASP A 599 -7.00 -1.50 21.90
N ARG A 600 -6.54 -0.27 21.63
CA ARG A 600 -5.46 0.02 20.67
C ARG A 600 -4.83 1.40 20.88
N ALA A 601 -3.76 1.68 20.13
CA ALA A 601 -3.24 3.04 19.99
C ALA A 601 -4.22 3.94 19.23
N MET A 602 -4.21 5.24 19.56
CA MET A 602 -4.86 6.27 18.75
C MET A 602 -4.13 6.42 17.42
N ALA A 603 -4.85 6.55 16.32
CA ALA A 603 -4.28 6.59 14.98
C ALA A 603 -5.05 7.56 14.06
N LEU A 604 -4.57 7.76 12.84
CA LEU A 604 -5.22 8.63 11.84
C LEU A 604 -6.70 8.31 11.60
N CYS A 605 -7.08 7.04 11.72
CA CYS A 605 -8.48 6.61 11.57
C CYS A 605 -9.45 7.24 12.58
N ASP A 606 -8.94 7.83 13.66
CA ASP A 606 -9.74 8.46 14.71
C ASP A 606 -10.02 9.95 14.45
N VAL A 607 -9.38 10.56 13.44
CA VAL A 607 -9.51 11.99 13.16
C VAL A 607 -10.94 12.36 12.72
N ALA A 608 -11.48 11.70 11.67
CA ALA A 608 -12.83 11.99 11.19
C ALA A 608 -13.94 11.76 12.25
N PRO A 609 -13.95 10.65 13.02
CA PRO A 609 -14.86 10.49 14.16
C PRO A 609 -14.76 11.62 15.18
N THR A 610 -13.55 12.09 15.47
CA THR A 610 -13.33 13.22 16.40
C THR A 610 -13.88 14.53 15.82
N VAL A 611 -13.66 14.79 14.53
CA VAL A 611 -14.24 15.95 13.83
C VAL A 611 -15.76 15.94 13.92
N LEU A 612 -16.41 14.81 13.60
CA LEU A 612 -17.86 14.68 13.66
C LEU A 612 -18.41 14.91 15.07
N ASP A 613 -17.72 14.40 16.09
CA ASP A 613 -18.10 14.56 17.48
C ASP A 613 -18.02 16.03 17.95
N ILE A 614 -16.95 16.74 17.59
CA ILE A 614 -16.85 18.20 17.82
C ILE A 614 -17.97 18.97 17.10
N MET A 615 -18.29 18.59 15.86
CA MET A 615 -19.39 19.19 15.10
C MET A 615 -20.77 18.85 15.67
N GLY A 616 -20.86 17.88 16.59
CA GLY A 616 -22.12 17.38 17.15
C GLY A 616 -22.91 16.48 16.19
N LEU A 617 -22.23 15.89 15.21
CA LEU A 617 -22.81 15.04 14.16
C LEU A 617 -22.74 13.55 14.53
N PRO A 618 -23.69 12.72 14.05
CA PRO A 618 -23.59 11.28 14.20
C PRO A 618 -22.36 10.74 13.48
N ILE A 619 -21.68 9.76 14.09
CA ILE A 619 -20.59 9.03 13.46
C ILE A 619 -21.18 7.89 12.63
N ALA A 620 -20.78 7.77 11.35
CA ALA A 620 -21.25 6.72 10.47
C ALA A 620 -20.82 5.33 10.98
N LYS A 621 -21.69 4.32 10.87
CA LYS A 621 -21.41 2.96 11.35
C LYS A 621 -20.22 2.30 10.65
N GLU A 622 -19.90 2.73 9.44
CA GLU A 622 -18.77 2.21 8.68
C GLU A 622 -17.43 2.80 9.15
N MET A 623 -17.42 3.96 9.82
CA MET A 623 -16.22 4.50 10.46
C MET A 623 -15.85 3.63 11.66
N GLY A 624 -14.76 2.86 11.52
CA GLY A 624 -14.23 1.98 12.56
C GLY A 624 -13.29 2.67 13.56
N GLY A 625 -12.92 3.93 13.31
CA GLY A 625 -12.28 4.79 14.29
C GLY A 625 -13.24 5.25 15.38
N VAL A 626 -12.72 5.88 16.41
CA VAL A 626 -13.50 6.41 17.53
C VAL A 626 -13.14 7.86 17.80
N SER A 627 -14.09 8.66 18.30
CA SER A 627 -13.76 10.01 18.75
C SER A 627 -12.73 9.95 19.89
N LEU A 628 -11.70 10.76 19.78
CA LEU A 628 -10.63 10.87 20.78
C LEU A 628 -10.94 11.90 21.86
N VAL A 629 -12.08 12.58 21.83
CA VAL A 629 -12.46 13.56 22.84
C VAL A 629 -13.60 13.08 23.74
N ASP A 630 -13.67 13.64 24.95
CA ASP A 630 -14.77 13.51 25.92
C ASP A 630 -15.43 14.87 26.20
#